data_AF-A0A935HNS1-F1
#
_entry.id   AF-A0A935HNS1-F1
#
_cell.length_a   1.000
_cell.length_b   1.000
_cell.length_c   1.000
_cell.angle_alpha   90.00
_cell.angle_beta   90.00
_cell.angle_gamma   90.00
#
_symmetry.space_group_name_H-M   'P 1'
#
loop_
_entity.id
_entity.type
_entity.pdbx_description
1 polymer ?
#
loop_
_entity_poly.entity_id
_entity_poly.type
_entity_poly.pdbx_seq_one_letter_code
_entity_poly.pdbx_strand_id
1 'polypeptide(L)'
;MHSSSIFLRHVLSAAGCCAALWVLPQGVDMNEARVCLDSCHAQERRGDFRSALEQAGRARTLAYAAADTAAVGYATLAIGTLHHRMGDLDQALEQYISGLKVFESIGDVDGRAEALNNIGSVHHYDRNYAKAGDYYAQSLVLRRMQNDSTKLALPYNNLGSLLEDSGQPDSALYYHRLGLAIRLAQGDSTWVAITHAHIGSCYDQLDQIDSALFHLRLAEHSLAAIGSPFLCASTRRMLGTACLHAGLLTEALRWCSVAFSTARKVGDPYLEQESCECLHQANEQLGRHAEAYVMLTRFVALRDSMFGAERAKERTRIALTYEFESQQLADSIADLVQRQQAELEYQELVLDERDQKRLYLYSGLVALLIIGGLWNRLAFTRRSRRRIQRERDRSERLLRNILPASIAEELKESGRALSREVAEVSILFTDFHAFTKHCESMGAQELVEEIDTCFRAFDAICVEHGLEKIKTIGDAYMCAGGLPTSWPDSTIATVRAALAMQAWLERHYAERSAAGQPAFRMRAGIHTGAVVAGIVGDTKFQYDVWGDAVNTAARMESNGAVGRVNISATTYELVRNEAGLHFEARGNVPVKGKSDIIMYFVEAV
;
A
#
# COMPACT_ATOMS: atom_id res chain seq x y z
N MET A 1 -9.33 -10.66 -32.29
CA MET A 1 -9.99 -10.80 -33.61
C MET A 1 -10.45 -12.25 -33.74
N HIS A 2 -11.72 -12.44 -34.11
CA HIS A 2 -12.41 -13.71 -34.39
C HIS A 2 -12.67 -14.67 -33.20
N SER A 3 -13.90 -14.58 -32.66
CA SER A 3 -14.88 -15.68 -32.60
C SER A 3 -15.76 -15.53 -31.35
N SER A 4 -16.78 -14.67 -31.41
CA SER A 4 -17.85 -14.57 -30.40
C SER A 4 -19.08 -13.90 -31.03
N SER A 5 -19.82 -14.61 -31.90
CA SER A 5 -21.15 -14.11 -32.35
C SER A 5 -22.10 -15.21 -32.89
N ILE A 6 -22.10 -16.44 -32.35
CA ILE A 6 -22.94 -17.54 -32.87
C ILE A 6 -23.83 -18.19 -31.77
N PHE A 7 -24.19 -17.48 -30.69
CA PHE A 7 -25.10 -18.05 -29.69
C PHE A 7 -26.37 -17.25 -29.37
N LEU A 8 -26.63 -16.14 -30.09
CA LEU A 8 -27.82 -15.30 -29.87
C LEU A 8 -28.79 -15.23 -31.06
N ARG A 9 -28.87 -16.29 -31.88
CA ARG A 9 -29.74 -16.31 -33.09
C ARG A 9 -30.68 -17.51 -33.24
N HIS A 10 -30.88 -18.33 -32.19
CA HIS A 10 -31.74 -19.53 -32.29
C HIS A 10 -32.94 -19.62 -31.33
N VAL A 11 -33.43 -18.49 -30.79
CA VAL A 11 -34.70 -18.47 -30.02
C VAL A 11 -35.80 -17.61 -30.67
N LEU A 12 -35.57 -17.05 -31.88
CA LEU A 12 -36.54 -16.21 -32.59
C LEU A 12 -37.00 -16.79 -33.95
N SER A 13 -37.31 -18.08 -34.02
CA SER A 13 -37.82 -18.69 -35.27
C SER A 13 -39.04 -19.61 -35.09
N ALA A 14 -40.05 -19.15 -34.36
CA ALA A 14 -41.40 -19.73 -34.40
C ALA A 14 -42.49 -18.65 -34.49
N ALA A 15 -42.23 -17.57 -35.21
CA ALA A 15 -43.22 -16.58 -35.59
C ALA A 15 -43.24 -16.45 -37.12
N GLY A 16 -44.10 -17.24 -37.76
CA GLY A 16 -44.37 -17.18 -39.19
C GLY A 16 -45.88 -17.17 -39.41
N CYS A 17 -46.49 -15.99 -39.35
CA CYS A 17 -47.43 -15.49 -40.37
C CYS A 17 -48.07 -14.15 -39.94
N CYS A 18 -48.06 -13.22 -40.90
CA CYS A 18 -48.75 -11.92 -40.93
C CYS A 18 -48.06 -10.74 -40.22
N ALA A 19 -47.03 -10.23 -40.91
CA ALA A 19 -46.66 -8.83 -40.90
C ALA A 19 -47.82 -7.95 -41.39
N ALA A 20 -48.55 -7.33 -40.47
CA ALA A 20 -49.20 -6.04 -40.71
C ALA A 20 -48.28 -4.97 -40.09
N LEU A 21 -47.84 -4.00 -40.87
CA LEU A 21 -47.13 -2.82 -40.37
C LEU A 21 -48.00 -2.11 -39.32
N TRP A 22 -47.68 -2.27 -38.05
CA TRP A 22 -48.17 -1.36 -37.01
C TRP A 22 -47.26 -0.14 -37.00
N VAL A 23 -47.70 0.90 -37.72
CA VAL A 23 -47.30 2.28 -37.41
C VAL A 23 -47.69 2.51 -35.95
N LEU A 24 -46.71 2.64 -35.06
CA LEU A 24 -46.94 2.98 -33.66
C LEU A 24 -47.74 4.30 -33.62
N PRO A 25 -48.99 4.32 -33.11
CA PRO A 25 -49.70 5.57 -32.94
C PRO A 25 -48.96 6.38 -31.89
N GLN A 26 -48.50 7.57 -32.26
CA GLN A 26 -48.02 8.52 -31.27
C GLN A 26 -49.20 8.93 -30.38
N GLY A 27 -49.05 8.75 -29.07
CA GLY A 27 -50.02 9.17 -28.06
C GLY A 27 -50.97 8.07 -27.56
N VAL A 28 -50.44 6.94 -27.06
CA VAL A 28 -51.26 5.96 -26.33
C VAL A 28 -51.62 6.54 -24.97
N ASP A 29 -52.89 6.87 -24.76
CA ASP A 29 -53.40 7.43 -23.50
C ASP A 29 -53.51 6.31 -22.45
N MET A 30 -52.78 6.44 -21.35
CA MET A 30 -52.81 5.53 -20.20
C MET A 30 -54.21 5.39 -19.60
N ASN A 31 -55.08 6.38 -19.79
CA ASN A 31 -56.48 6.27 -19.40
C ASN A 31 -57.21 5.16 -20.16
N GLU A 32 -56.87 4.87 -21.42
CA GLU A 32 -57.59 3.85 -22.19
C GLU A 32 -57.34 2.43 -21.67
N ALA A 33 -56.11 2.10 -21.29
CA ALA A 33 -55.79 0.78 -20.72
C ALA A 33 -56.52 0.57 -19.38
N ARG A 34 -56.56 1.60 -18.54
CA ARG A 34 -57.28 1.58 -17.26
C ARG A 34 -58.80 1.51 -17.45
N VAL A 35 -59.35 2.26 -18.40
CA VAL A 35 -60.77 2.20 -18.77
C VAL A 35 -61.14 0.80 -19.28
N CYS A 36 -60.26 0.14 -20.04
CA CYS A 36 -60.48 -1.24 -20.46
C CYS A 36 -60.52 -2.20 -19.24
N LEU A 37 -59.64 -2.03 -18.24
CA LEU A 37 -59.69 -2.84 -17.01
C LEU A 37 -60.94 -2.55 -16.17
N ASP A 38 -61.35 -1.29 -16.04
CA ASP A 38 -62.58 -0.92 -15.33
C ASP A 38 -63.81 -1.52 -16.04
N SER A 39 -63.83 -1.49 -17.37
CA SER A 39 -64.86 -2.16 -18.18
C SER A 39 -64.83 -3.67 -18.03
N CYS A 40 -63.64 -4.28 -17.96
CA CYS A 40 -63.46 -5.71 -17.69
C CYS A 40 -64.11 -6.08 -16.36
N HIS A 41 -63.77 -5.38 -15.27
CA HIS A 41 -64.38 -5.64 -13.95
C HIS A 41 -65.88 -5.40 -13.92
N ALA A 42 -66.38 -4.41 -14.66
CA ALA A 42 -67.83 -4.17 -14.76
C ALA A 42 -68.56 -5.30 -15.50
N GLN A 43 -67.96 -5.86 -16.54
CA GLN A 43 -68.50 -6.99 -17.30
C GLN A 43 -68.40 -8.30 -16.50
N GLU A 44 -67.29 -8.52 -15.81
CA GLU A 44 -67.10 -9.63 -14.87
C GLU A 44 -68.21 -9.65 -13.80
N ARG A 45 -68.51 -8.50 -13.17
CA ARG A 45 -69.60 -8.39 -12.18
C ARG A 45 -70.98 -8.73 -12.74
N ARG A 46 -71.17 -8.59 -14.06
CA ARG A 46 -72.41 -8.96 -14.77
C ARG A 46 -72.43 -10.43 -15.23
N GLY A 47 -71.32 -11.15 -15.10
CA GLY A 47 -71.16 -12.52 -15.60
C GLY A 47 -70.82 -12.62 -17.08
N ASP A 48 -70.47 -11.52 -17.75
CA ASP A 48 -70.07 -11.53 -19.17
C ASP A 48 -68.56 -11.71 -19.30
N PHE A 49 -68.09 -12.94 -19.05
CA PHE A 49 -66.66 -13.26 -19.06
C PHE A 49 -66.01 -13.12 -20.44
N ARG A 50 -66.79 -13.31 -21.52
CA ARG A 50 -66.26 -13.22 -22.89
C ARG A 50 -65.88 -11.78 -23.22
N SER A 51 -66.80 -10.84 -23.00
CA SER A 51 -66.48 -9.42 -23.22
C SER A 51 -65.41 -8.95 -22.24
N ALA A 52 -65.44 -9.41 -20.99
CA ALA A 52 -64.41 -9.05 -20.01
C ALA A 52 -63.01 -9.48 -20.48
N LEU A 53 -62.88 -10.68 -21.05
CA LEU A 53 -61.62 -11.20 -21.58
C LEU A 53 -61.11 -10.38 -22.77
N GLU A 54 -62.02 -9.94 -23.65
CA GLU A 54 -61.68 -9.04 -24.76
C GLU A 54 -61.14 -7.70 -24.23
N GLN A 55 -61.80 -7.11 -23.23
CA GLN A 55 -61.35 -5.86 -22.61
C GLN A 55 -60.01 -6.02 -21.89
N ALA A 56 -59.80 -7.11 -21.15
CA ALA A 56 -58.53 -7.38 -20.49
C ALA A 56 -57.39 -7.60 -21.50
N GLY A 57 -57.66 -8.31 -22.61
CA GLY A 57 -56.72 -8.48 -23.72
C GLY A 57 -56.37 -7.16 -24.42
N ARG A 58 -57.36 -6.27 -24.59
CA ARG A 58 -57.15 -4.93 -25.12
C ARG A 58 -56.33 -4.07 -24.16
N ALA A 59 -56.63 -4.11 -22.86
CA ALA A 59 -55.85 -3.43 -21.83
C ALA A 59 -54.38 -3.86 -21.86
N ARG A 60 -54.12 -5.17 -21.96
CA ARG A 60 -52.75 -5.71 -22.05
C ARG A 60 -52.04 -5.24 -23.32
N THR A 61 -52.72 -5.25 -24.46
CA THR A 61 -52.16 -4.75 -25.73
C THR A 61 -51.80 -3.26 -25.64
N LEU A 62 -52.66 -2.45 -25.05
CA LEU A 62 -52.41 -1.02 -24.82
C LEU A 62 -51.25 -0.82 -23.85
N ALA A 63 -51.16 -1.61 -22.77
CA ALA A 63 -50.06 -1.56 -21.82
C ALA A 63 -48.70 -1.90 -22.48
N TYR A 64 -48.66 -2.90 -23.37
CA TYR A 64 -47.48 -3.18 -24.19
C TYR A 64 -47.11 -2.01 -25.11
N ALA A 65 -48.11 -1.41 -25.78
CA ALA A 65 -47.88 -0.27 -26.66
C ALA A 65 -47.37 0.98 -25.90
N ALA A 66 -47.78 1.14 -24.64
CA ALA A 66 -47.31 2.17 -23.73
C ALA A 66 -45.98 1.83 -23.03
N ALA A 67 -45.43 0.63 -23.23
CA ALA A 67 -44.26 0.10 -22.54
C ALA A 67 -44.39 0.11 -20.99
N ASP A 68 -45.63 0.06 -20.46
CA ASP A 68 -45.88 -0.04 -19.03
C ASP A 68 -45.90 -1.51 -18.61
N THR A 69 -44.76 -1.97 -18.08
CA THR A 69 -44.56 -3.36 -17.68
C THR A 69 -45.42 -3.74 -16.46
N ALA A 70 -45.69 -2.79 -15.55
CA ALA A 70 -46.56 -3.04 -14.41
C ALA A 70 -48.01 -3.24 -14.88
N ALA A 71 -48.50 -2.36 -15.76
CA ALA A 71 -49.85 -2.49 -16.33
C ALA A 71 -50.02 -3.79 -17.15
N VAL A 72 -48.97 -4.25 -17.85
CA VAL A 72 -48.95 -5.57 -18.49
C VAL A 72 -49.15 -6.68 -17.46
N GLY A 73 -48.44 -6.60 -16.32
CA GLY A 73 -48.59 -7.53 -15.20
C GLY A 73 -50.02 -7.59 -14.68
N TYR A 74 -50.62 -6.43 -14.33
CA TYR A 74 -51.99 -6.37 -13.81
C TYR A 74 -53.04 -6.83 -14.83
N ALA A 75 -52.91 -6.46 -16.11
CA ALA A 75 -53.80 -6.96 -17.15
C ALA A 75 -53.67 -8.48 -17.34
N THR A 76 -52.48 -9.04 -17.15
CA THR A 76 -52.26 -10.49 -17.18
C THR A 76 -52.91 -11.19 -15.98
N LEU A 77 -52.83 -10.61 -14.77
CA LEU A 77 -53.59 -11.12 -13.61
C LEU A 77 -55.10 -11.04 -13.82
N ALA A 78 -55.61 -9.98 -14.44
CA ALA A 78 -57.03 -9.85 -14.76
C ALA A 78 -57.51 -10.97 -15.71
N ILE A 79 -56.72 -11.28 -16.76
CA ILE A 79 -56.98 -12.40 -17.66
C ILE A 79 -56.98 -13.73 -16.88
N GLY A 80 -55.98 -13.95 -16.00
CA GLY A 80 -55.95 -15.14 -15.13
C GLY A 80 -57.18 -15.26 -14.23
N THR A 81 -57.67 -14.14 -13.70
CA THR A 81 -58.89 -14.07 -12.87
C THR A 81 -60.12 -14.50 -13.66
N LEU A 82 -60.25 -14.07 -14.91
CA LEU A 82 -61.35 -14.49 -15.78
C LEU A 82 -61.28 -15.99 -16.09
N HIS A 83 -60.11 -16.52 -16.43
CA HIS A 83 -59.94 -17.97 -16.65
C HIS A 83 -60.29 -18.77 -15.39
N HIS A 84 -59.85 -18.30 -14.21
CA HIS A 84 -60.19 -18.90 -12.93
C HIS A 84 -61.71 -18.93 -12.69
N ARG A 85 -62.42 -17.82 -12.95
CA ARG A 85 -63.90 -17.75 -12.85
C ARG A 85 -64.63 -18.66 -13.84
N MET A 86 -64.05 -18.88 -15.02
CA MET A 86 -64.56 -19.81 -16.03
C MET A 86 -64.24 -21.29 -15.71
N GLY A 87 -63.50 -21.57 -14.63
CA GLY A 87 -63.06 -22.91 -14.23
C GLY A 87 -61.86 -23.45 -15.01
N ASP A 88 -61.20 -22.61 -15.82
CA ASP A 88 -59.98 -22.97 -16.54
C ASP A 88 -58.75 -22.69 -15.66
N LEU A 89 -58.56 -23.57 -14.67
CA LEU A 89 -57.53 -23.43 -13.65
C LEU A 89 -56.10 -23.49 -14.23
N ASP A 90 -55.92 -24.21 -15.34
CA ASP A 90 -54.62 -24.43 -15.97
C ASP A 90 -54.15 -23.12 -16.61
N GLN A 91 -55.02 -22.49 -17.43
CA GLN A 91 -54.75 -21.17 -18.00
C GLN A 91 -54.65 -20.08 -16.93
N ALA A 92 -55.49 -20.14 -15.89
CA ALA A 92 -55.39 -19.18 -14.78
C ALA A 92 -54.00 -19.23 -14.12
N LEU A 93 -53.52 -20.44 -13.81
CA LEU A 93 -52.20 -20.64 -13.20
C LEU A 93 -51.07 -20.15 -14.10
N GLU A 94 -51.12 -20.45 -15.40
CA GLU A 94 -50.13 -19.95 -16.37
C GLU A 94 -50.08 -18.42 -16.41
N GLN A 95 -51.24 -17.75 -16.47
CA GLN A 95 -51.30 -16.29 -16.50
C GLN A 95 -50.83 -15.69 -15.17
N TYR A 96 -51.19 -16.26 -14.03
CA TYR A 96 -50.72 -15.75 -12.74
C TYR A 96 -49.21 -15.92 -12.54
N ILE A 97 -48.64 -17.06 -12.94
CA ILE A 97 -47.19 -17.29 -12.92
C ILE A 97 -46.47 -16.33 -13.88
N SER A 98 -47.04 -16.11 -15.07
CA SER A 98 -46.52 -15.14 -16.04
C SER A 98 -46.52 -13.72 -15.44
N GLY A 99 -47.63 -13.30 -14.84
CA GLY A 99 -47.73 -12.02 -14.14
C GLY A 99 -46.76 -11.91 -12.97
N LEU A 100 -46.59 -12.98 -12.18
CA LEU A 100 -45.62 -13.03 -11.08
C LEU A 100 -44.19 -12.80 -11.59
N LYS A 101 -43.78 -13.46 -12.68
CA LYS A 101 -42.47 -13.24 -13.32
C LYS A 101 -42.27 -11.79 -13.78
N VAL A 102 -43.32 -11.17 -14.32
CA VAL A 102 -43.28 -9.75 -14.72
C VAL A 102 -43.03 -8.88 -13.49
N PHE A 103 -43.80 -9.06 -12.41
CA PHE A 103 -43.63 -8.26 -11.19
C PHE A 103 -42.30 -8.52 -10.47
N GLU A 104 -41.76 -9.74 -10.53
CA GLU A 104 -40.40 -10.06 -10.06
C GLU A 104 -39.34 -9.29 -10.84
N SER A 105 -39.48 -9.20 -12.17
CA SER A 105 -38.51 -8.51 -13.05
C SER A 105 -38.43 -7.01 -12.80
N ILE A 106 -39.53 -6.38 -12.35
CA ILE A 106 -39.61 -4.94 -12.07
C ILE A 106 -39.54 -4.62 -10.58
N GLY A 107 -39.46 -5.62 -9.70
CA GLY A 107 -39.42 -5.44 -8.25
C GLY A 107 -40.73 -4.93 -7.63
N ASP A 108 -41.89 -5.10 -8.29
CA ASP A 108 -43.18 -4.67 -7.77
C ASP A 108 -43.68 -5.65 -6.69
N VAL A 109 -43.54 -5.25 -5.42
CA VAL A 109 -43.95 -6.05 -4.27
C VAL A 109 -45.47 -6.24 -4.21
N ASP A 110 -46.26 -5.24 -4.64
CA ASP A 110 -47.72 -5.32 -4.63
C ASP A 110 -48.23 -6.33 -5.65
N GLY A 111 -47.76 -6.20 -6.88
CA GLY A 111 -48.11 -7.10 -7.97
C GLY A 111 -47.68 -8.54 -7.67
N ARG A 112 -46.49 -8.75 -7.09
CA ARG A 112 -46.03 -10.07 -6.64
C ARG A 112 -46.95 -10.66 -5.58
N ALA A 113 -47.32 -9.88 -4.57
CA ALA A 113 -48.21 -10.35 -3.51
C ALA A 113 -49.61 -10.69 -4.05
N GLU A 114 -50.14 -9.91 -5.00
CA GLU A 114 -51.42 -10.20 -5.65
C GLU A 114 -51.36 -11.46 -6.52
N ALA A 115 -50.30 -11.63 -7.31
CA ALA A 115 -50.10 -12.82 -8.13
C ALA A 115 -50.00 -14.09 -7.26
N LEU A 116 -49.20 -14.07 -6.18
CA LEU A 116 -49.09 -15.18 -5.23
C LEU A 116 -50.43 -15.50 -4.56
N ASN A 117 -51.19 -14.47 -4.19
CA ASN A 117 -52.54 -14.67 -3.65
C ASN A 117 -53.46 -15.37 -4.67
N ASN A 118 -53.39 -14.97 -5.94
CA ASN A 118 -54.23 -15.56 -6.98
C ASN A 118 -53.80 -17.00 -7.32
N ILE A 119 -52.50 -17.31 -7.31
CA ILE A 119 -51.97 -18.69 -7.40
C ILE A 119 -52.48 -19.52 -6.22
N GLY A 120 -52.45 -18.96 -5.01
CA GLY A 120 -53.05 -19.57 -3.82
C GLY A 120 -54.52 -19.89 -4.01
N SER A 121 -55.29 -19.00 -4.64
CA SER A 121 -56.69 -19.25 -5.00
C SER A 121 -56.88 -20.42 -5.95
N VAL A 122 -56.01 -20.58 -6.97
CA VAL A 122 -56.09 -21.74 -7.87
C VAL A 122 -55.89 -23.05 -7.10
N HIS A 123 -54.88 -23.11 -6.24
CA HIS A 123 -54.64 -24.30 -5.41
C HIS A 123 -55.73 -24.53 -4.37
N HIS A 124 -56.32 -23.45 -3.85
CA HIS A 124 -57.47 -23.53 -2.95
C HIS A 124 -58.66 -24.19 -3.66
N TYR A 125 -58.99 -23.72 -4.86
CA TYR A 125 -60.03 -24.30 -5.70
C TYR A 125 -59.74 -25.76 -6.04
N ASP A 126 -58.48 -26.12 -6.30
CA ASP A 126 -58.03 -27.51 -6.53
C ASP A 126 -58.05 -28.39 -5.27
N ARG A 127 -58.54 -27.87 -4.13
CA ARG A 127 -58.57 -28.52 -2.80
C ARG A 127 -57.19 -28.91 -2.28
N ASN A 128 -56.13 -28.29 -2.80
CA ASN A 128 -54.77 -28.44 -2.30
C ASN A 128 -54.51 -27.37 -1.23
N TYR A 129 -55.16 -27.53 -0.09
CA TYR A 129 -55.17 -26.53 0.98
C TYR A 129 -53.77 -26.22 1.54
N ALA A 130 -52.88 -27.21 1.55
CA ALA A 130 -51.48 -27.02 1.99
C ALA A 130 -50.76 -26.02 1.09
N LYS A 131 -50.73 -26.25 -0.23
CA LYS A 131 -50.11 -25.32 -1.18
C LYS A 131 -50.78 -23.96 -1.20
N ALA A 132 -52.11 -23.93 -1.12
CA ALA A 132 -52.86 -22.67 -1.04
C ALA A 132 -52.42 -21.84 0.17
N GLY A 133 -52.28 -22.47 1.34
CA GLY A 133 -51.78 -21.86 2.57
C GLY A 133 -50.37 -21.29 2.41
N ASP A 134 -49.46 -22.02 1.78
CA ASP A 134 -48.10 -21.55 1.53
C ASP A 134 -48.07 -20.28 0.67
N TYR A 135 -48.82 -20.26 -0.43
CA TYR A 135 -48.90 -19.10 -1.32
C TYR A 135 -49.59 -17.89 -0.67
N TYR A 136 -50.69 -18.11 0.07
CA TYR A 136 -51.32 -17.04 0.84
C TYR A 136 -50.41 -16.48 1.94
N ALA A 137 -49.66 -17.33 2.62
CA ALA A 137 -48.69 -16.91 3.63
C ALA A 137 -47.57 -16.06 3.01
N GLN A 138 -47.02 -16.47 1.86
CA GLN A 138 -46.04 -15.67 1.12
C GLN A 138 -46.59 -14.29 0.73
N SER A 139 -47.82 -14.24 0.19
CA SER A 139 -48.50 -12.97 -0.13
C SER A 139 -48.67 -12.07 1.12
N LEU A 140 -49.09 -12.65 2.24
CA LEU A 140 -49.27 -11.94 3.50
C LEU A 140 -47.95 -11.36 4.02
N VAL A 141 -46.85 -12.12 3.94
CA VAL A 141 -45.51 -11.66 4.35
C VAL A 141 -45.09 -10.45 3.51
N LEU A 142 -45.24 -10.52 2.18
CA LEU A 142 -44.91 -9.40 1.29
C LEU A 142 -45.72 -8.14 1.61
N ARG A 143 -47.02 -8.27 1.86
CA ARG A 143 -47.88 -7.12 2.22
C ARG A 143 -47.56 -6.54 3.60
N ARG A 144 -47.18 -7.38 4.56
CA ARG A 144 -46.74 -6.91 5.89
C ARG A 144 -45.44 -6.09 5.81
N MET A 145 -44.52 -6.46 4.92
CA MET A 145 -43.26 -5.72 4.73
C MET A 145 -43.48 -4.27 4.24
N GLN A 146 -44.62 -3.97 3.61
CA GLN A 146 -44.92 -2.63 3.09
C GLN A 146 -45.47 -1.66 4.14
N ASN A 147 -45.71 -2.10 5.39
CA ASN A 147 -46.31 -1.29 6.47
C ASN A 147 -47.68 -0.65 6.14
N ASP A 148 -48.37 -1.11 5.09
CA ASP A 148 -49.73 -0.68 4.76
C ASP A 148 -50.74 -1.72 5.26
N SER A 149 -51.31 -1.47 6.45
CA SER A 149 -52.30 -2.34 7.06
C SER A 149 -53.58 -2.45 6.25
N THR A 150 -53.88 -1.49 5.37
CA THR A 150 -55.12 -1.47 4.58
C THR A 150 -55.13 -2.59 3.52
N LYS A 151 -53.95 -3.03 3.08
CA LYS A 151 -53.79 -4.11 2.09
C LYS A 151 -53.89 -5.51 2.69
N LEU A 152 -53.99 -5.65 4.02
CA LEU A 152 -54.04 -6.95 4.69
C LEU A 152 -55.43 -7.60 4.67
N ALA A 153 -56.48 -6.85 4.35
CA ALA A 153 -57.86 -7.34 4.38
C ALA A 153 -58.12 -8.52 3.42
N LEU A 154 -57.58 -8.46 2.20
CA LEU A 154 -57.76 -9.50 1.19
C LEU A 154 -57.05 -10.82 1.58
N PRO A 155 -55.74 -10.83 1.93
CA PRO A 155 -55.08 -12.04 2.44
C PRO A 155 -55.77 -12.64 3.67
N TYR A 156 -56.23 -11.82 4.62
CA TYR A 156 -56.94 -12.32 5.80
C TYR A 156 -58.26 -12.99 5.42
N ASN A 157 -59.03 -12.43 4.48
CA ASN A 157 -60.26 -13.07 4.03
C ASN A 157 -59.99 -14.41 3.32
N ASN A 158 -58.94 -14.49 2.49
CA ASN A 158 -58.60 -15.72 1.77
C ASN A 158 -58.03 -16.81 2.69
N LEU A 159 -57.20 -16.43 3.67
CA LEU A 159 -56.76 -17.34 4.74
C LEU A 159 -57.92 -17.81 5.61
N GLY A 160 -58.87 -16.92 5.92
CA GLY A 160 -60.10 -17.27 6.63
C GLY A 160 -60.90 -18.33 5.87
N SER A 161 -61.18 -18.09 4.58
CA SER A 161 -61.88 -19.03 3.71
C SER A 161 -61.14 -20.36 3.56
N LEU A 162 -59.80 -20.34 3.48
CA LEU A 162 -59.00 -21.56 3.47
C LEU A 162 -59.15 -22.38 4.76
N LEU A 163 -59.15 -21.70 5.91
CA LEU A 163 -59.31 -22.34 7.21
C LEU A 163 -60.73 -22.88 7.40
N GLU A 164 -61.72 -22.16 6.90
CA GLU A 164 -63.12 -22.59 6.85
C GLU A 164 -63.25 -23.90 6.04
N ASP A 165 -62.74 -23.93 4.81
CA ASP A 165 -62.84 -25.10 3.93
C ASP A 165 -61.98 -26.28 4.40
N SER A 166 -60.93 -26.03 5.18
CA SER A 166 -60.11 -27.07 5.83
C SER A 166 -60.68 -27.56 7.16
N GLY A 167 -61.88 -27.10 7.58
CA GLY A 167 -62.58 -27.58 8.77
C GLY A 167 -62.09 -26.96 10.08
N GLN A 168 -61.55 -25.74 10.04
CA GLN A 168 -61.06 -24.98 11.20
C GLN A 168 -61.83 -23.64 11.38
N PRO A 169 -63.15 -23.67 11.62
CA PRO A 169 -63.99 -22.48 11.64
C PRO A 169 -63.63 -21.47 12.74
N ASP A 170 -63.12 -21.92 13.90
CA ASP A 170 -62.68 -21.00 14.96
C ASP A 170 -61.50 -20.12 14.52
N SER A 171 -60.51 -20.73 13.86
CA SER A 171 -59.37 -20.02 13.27
C SER A 171 -59.81 -19.13 12.11
N ALA A 172 -60.74 -19.59 11.28
CA ALA A 172 -61.31 -18.80 10.20
C ALA A 172 -62.00 -17.53 10.71
N LEU A 173 -62.82 -17.63 11.77
CA LEU A 173 -63.49 -16.48 12.41
C LEU A 173 -62.49 -15.42 12.86
N TYR A 174 -61.34 -15.81 13.41
CA TYR A 174 -60.29 -14.88 13.78
C TYR A 174 -59.82 -14.03 12.59
N TYR A 175 -59.47 -14.68 11.47
CA TYR A 175 -58.99 -13.97 10.29
C TYR A 175 -60.08 -13.15 9.59
N HIS A 176 -61.32 -13.66 9.51
CA HIS A 176 -62.44 -12.89 8.97
C HIS A 176 -62.73 -11.65 9.82
N ARG A 177 -62.64 -11.73 11.16
CA ARG A 177 -62.80 -10.55 12.04
C ARG A 177 -61.69 -9.52 11.84
N LEU A 178 -60.44 -9.94 11.65
CA LEU A 178 -59.34 -9.04 11.30
C LEU A 178 -59.59 -8.33 9.97
N GLY A 179 -60.01 -9.07 8.94
CA GLY A 179 -60.36 -8.50 7.63
C GLY A 179 -61.55 -7.54 7.72
N LEU A 180 -62.59 -7.91 8.46
CA LEU A 180 -63.79 -7.11 8.66
C LEU A 180 -63.48 -5.75 9.30
N ALA A 181 -62.64 -5.72 10.34
CA ALA A 181 -62.24 -4.48 11.00
C ALA A 181 -61.59 -3.49 10.03
N ILE A 182 -60.73 -3.99 9.13
CA ILE A 182 -60.07 -3.17 8.11
C ILE A 182 -61.10 -2.66 7.08
N ARG A 183 -61.98 -3.54 6.57
CA ARG A 183 -63.00 -3.17 5.57
C ARG A 183 -64.02 -2.17 6.09
N LEU A 184 -64.40 -2.28 7.36
CA LEU A 184 -65.25 -1.29 8.03
C LEU A 184 -64.57 0.09 8.10
N ALA A 185 -63.28 0.12 8.44
CA ALA A 185 -62.52 1.37 8.46
C ALA A 185 -62.36 1.99 7.05
N GLN A 186 -62.35 1.16 6.00
CA GLN A 186 -62.29 1.61 4.60
C GLN A 186 -63.66 2.06 4.04
N GLY A 187 -64.77 1.73 4.71
CA GLY A 187 -66.12 1.98 4.19
C GLY A 187 -66.50 1.07 3.00
N ASP A 188 -65.85 -0.09 2.86
CA ASP A 188 -66.07 -1.01 1.74
C ASP A 188 -67.28 -1.92 2.00
N SER A 189 -68.48 -1.41 1.72
CA SER A 189 -69.75 -2.10 2.01
C SER A 189 -69.87 -3.46 1.33
N THR A 190 -69.27 -3.64 0.15
CA THR A 190 -69.32 -4.90 -0.59
C THR A 190 -68.52 -5.98 0.13
N TRP A 191 -67.27 -5.67 0.49
CA TRP A 191 -66.43 -6.63 1.19
C TRP A 191 -66.86 -6.86 2.64
N VAL A 192 -67.44 -5.86 3.30
CA VAL A 192 -68.09 -6.05 4.61
C VAL A 192 -69.19 -7.12 4.52
N ALA A 193 -70.05 -7.05 3.49
CA ALA A 193 -71.11 -8.04 3.30
C ALA A 193 -70.56 -9.44 2.98
N ILE A 194 -69.54 -9.53 2.13
CA ILE A 194 -68.84 -10.79 1.82
C ILE A 194 -68.27 -11.41 3.09
N THR A 195 -67.54 -10.63 3.90
CA THR A 195 -66.94 -11.14 5.13
C THR A 195 -68.00 -11.56 6.16
N HIS A 196 -69.16 -10.89 6.21
CA HIS A 196 -70.29 -11.38 7.01
C HIS A 196 -70.85 -12.72 6.51
N ALA A 197 -70.89 -12.96 5.20
CA ALA A 197 -71.32 -14.26 4.68
C ALA A 197 -70.39 -15.39 5.15
N HIS A 198 -69.07 -15.21 5.07
CA HIS A 198 -68.09 -16.17 5.56
C HIS A 198 -68.17 -16.36 7.09
N ILE A 199 -68.32 -15.29 7.87
CA ILE A 199 -68.55 -15.38 9.32
C ILE A 199 -69.81 -16.20 9.63
N GLY A 200 -70.88 -15.98 8.87
CA GLY A 200 -72.12 -16.75 9.01
C GLY A 200 -71.93 -18.23 8.70
N SER A 201 -71.18 -18.55 7.65
CA SER A 201 -70.82 -19.93 7.29
C SER A 201 -69.93 -20.60 8.36
N CYS A 202 -68.98 -19.86 8.95
CA CYS A 202 -68.20 -20.38 10.09
C CYS A 202 -69.09 -20.69 11.31
N TYR A 203 -70.08 -19.84 11.62
CA TYR A 203 -71.03 -20.12 12.70
C TYR A 203 -71.92 -21.32 12.40
N ASP A 204 -72.29 -21.56 11.13
CA ASP A 204 -73.03 -22.74 10.71
C ASP A 204 -72.21 -24.02 10.98
N GLN A 205 -70.92 -24.02 10.62
CA GLN A 205 -70.01 -25.14 10.90
C GLN A 205 -69.80 -25.38 12.41
N LEU A 206 -69.93 -24.34 13.23
CA LEU A 206 -69.86 -24.41 14.70
C LEU A 206 -71.21 -24.78 15.35
N ASP A 207 -72.22 -25.13 14.55
CA ASP A 207 -73.59 -25.44 15.00
C ASP A 207 -74.29 -24.29 15.75
N GLN A 208 -73.86 -23.04 15.49
CA GLN A 208 -74.45 -21.81 16.02
C GLN A 208 -75.45 -21.22 15.02
N ILE A 209 -76.50 -21.99 14.74
CA ILE A 209 -77.45 -21.75 13.63
C ILE A 209 -78.09 -20.36 13.66
N ASP A 210 -78.49 -19.84 14.82
CA ASP A 210 -79.11 -18.51 14.93
C ASP A 210 -78.14 -17.39 14.48
N SER A 211 -76.88 -17.47 14.92
CA SER A 211 -75.82 -16.52 14.53
C SER A 211 -75.49 -16.64 13.05
N ALA A 212 -75.46 -17.88 12.53
CA ALA A 212 -75.25 -18.14 11.11
C ALA A 212 -76.32 -17.47 10.25
N LEU A 213 -77.60 -17.75 10.54
CA LEU A 213 -78.73 -17.18 9.80
C LEU A 213 -78.77 -15.65 9.91
N PHE A 214 -78.45 -15.07 11.08
CA PHE A 214 -78.37 -13.62 11.25
C PHE A 214 -77.34 -13.00 10.28
N HIS A 215 -76.10 -13.51 10.31
CA HIS A 215 -75.02 -12.97 9.47
C HIS A 215 -75.25 -13.20 7.98
N LEU A 216 -75.76 -14.38 7.59
CA LEU A 216 -76.07 -14.70 6.19
C LEU A 216 -77.22 -13.86 5.63
N ARG A 217 -78.29 -13.62 6.41
CA ARG A 217 -79.39 -12.73 6.00
C ARG A 217 -78.94 -11.27 5.88
N LEU A 218 -78.09 -10.80 6.79
CA LEU A 218 -77.49 -9.46 6.72
C LEU A 218 -76.64 -9.31 5.45
N ALA A 219 -75.82 -10.31 5.15
CA ALA A 219 -74.99 -10.34 3.95
C ALA A 219 -75.84 -10.36 2.67
N GLU A 220 -76.87 -11.20 2.60
CA GLU A 220 -77.77 -11.30 1.45
C GLU A 220 -78.50 -9.98 1.20
N HIS A 221 -79.05 -9.35 2.24
CA HIS A 221 -79.73 -8.07 2.12
C HIS A 221 -78.79 -6.98 1.57
N SER A 222 -77.56 -6.91 2.07
CA SER A 222 -76.57 -5.93 1.65
C SER A 222 -76.10 -6.16 0.20
N LEU A 223 -75.83 -7.41 -0.17
CA LEU A 223 -75.39 -7.78 -1.53
C LEU A 223 -76.52 -7.63 -2.56
N ALA A 224 -77.76 -7.90 -2.18
CA ALA A 224 -78.93 -7.68 -3.03
C ALA A 224 -79.10 -6.20 -3.39
N ALA A 225 -78.80 -5.29 -2.46
CA ALA A 225 -78.81 -3.85 -2.72
C ALA A 225 -77.66 -3.40 -3.66
N ILE A 226 -76.51 -4.08 -3.61
CA ILE A 226 -75.35 -3.79 -4.48
C ILE A 226 -75.58 -4.29 -5.92
N GLY A 227 -76.37 -5.35 -6.10
CA GLY A 227 -76.76 -5.84 -7.43
C GLY A 227 -75.72 -6.73 -8.13
N SER A 228 -74.92 -7.51 -7.38
CA SER A 228 -74.01 -8.51 -7.95
C SER A 228 -74.66 -9.91 -7.96
N PRO A 229 -75.05 -10.47 -9.12
CA PRO A 229 -75.68 -11.78 -9.19
C PRO A 229 -74.78 -12.90 -8.68
N PHE A 230 -73.47 -12.80 -8.94
CA PHE A 230 -72.46 -13.75 -8.47
C PHE A 230 -72.39 -13.82 -6.94
N LEU A 231 -72.15 -12.68 -6.29
CA LEU A 231 -72.04 -12.63 -4.83
C LEU A 231 -73.35 -13.04 -4.14
N CYS A 232 -74.50 -12.62 -4.70
CA CYS A 232 -75.80 -13.04 -4.18
C CYS A 232 -75.99 -14.56 -4.27
N ALA A 233 -75.58 -15.19 -5.37
CA ALA A 233 -75.74 -16.63 -5.54
C ALA A 233 -74.91 -17.43 -4.52
N SER A 234 -73.66 -17.02 -4.26
CA SER A 234 -72.80 -17.64 -3.24
C SER A 234 -73.40 -17.50 -1.83
N THR A 235 -73.79 -16.30 -1.42
CA THR A 235 -74.39 -16.08 -0.09
C THR A 235 -75.75 -16.79 0.05
N ARG A 236 -76.57 -16.83 -0.99
CA ARG A 236 -77.85 -17.56 -0.98
C ARG A 236 -77.64 -19.07 -0.90
N ARG A 237 -76.57 -19.60 -1.49
CA ARG A 237 -76.19 -21.00 -1.30
C ARG A 237 -75.86 -21.28 0.17
N MET A 238 -74.98 -20.49 0.76
CA MET A 238 -74.62 -20.61 2.19
C MET A 238 -75.85 -20.50 3.10
N LEU A 239 -76.76 -19.56 2.81
CA LEU A 239 -78.03 -19.42 3.51
C LEU A 239 -78.93 -20.65 3.34
N GLY A 240 -78.97 -21.23 2.14
CA GLY A 240 -79.68 -22.48 1.85
C GLY A 240 -79.15 -23.63 2.70
N THR A 241 -77.82 -23.79 2.78
CA THR A 241 -77.16 -24.80 3.61
C THR A 241 -77.47 -24.59 5.11
N ALA A 242 -77.33 -23.37 5.62
CA ALA A 242 -77.68 -23.07 7.02
C ALA A 242 -79.17 -23.33 7.32
N CYS A 243 -80.07 -23.05 6.37
CA CYS A 243 -81.48 -23.41 6.49
C CYS A 243 -81.73 -24.92 6.51
N LEU A 244 -80.89 -25.74 5.84
CA LEU A 244 -80.97 -27.20 5.94
C LEU A 244 -80.60 -27.68 7.34
N HIS A 245 -79.51 -27.18 7.91
CA HIS A 245 -79.11 -27.51 9.29
C HIS A 245 -80.14 -27.04 10.31
N ALA A 246 -80.80 -25.90 10.06
CA ALA A 246 -81.91 -25.40 10.87
C ALA A 246 -83.22 -26.21 10.74
N GLY A 247 -83.31 -27.17 9.83
CA GLY A 247 -84.55 -27.90 9.52
C GLY A 247 -85.61 -27.09 8.78
N LEU A 248 -85.27 -25.89 8.27
CA LEU A 248 -86.15 -25.00 7.51
C LEU A 248 -86.23 -25.43 6.03
N LEU A 249 -86.66 -26.67 5.77
CA LEU A 249 -86.49 -27.34 4.47
C LEU A 249 -87.12 -26.59 3.28
N THR A 250 -88.28 -25.95 3.47
CA THR A 250 -88.95 -25.20 2.39
C THR A 250 -88.18 -23.93 2.04
N GLU A 251 -87.62 -23.26 3.05
CA GLU A 251 -86.80 -22.07 2.86
C GLU A 251 -85.45 -22.45 2.24
N ALA A 252 -84.83 -23.53 2.71
CA ALA A 252 -83.62 -24.10 2.13
C ALA A 252 -83.77 -24.43 0.64
N LEU A 253 -84.84 -25.14 0.26
CA LEU A 253 -85.12 -25.48 -1.13
C LEU A 253 -85.24 -24.21 -2.00
N ARG A 254 -85.92 -23.17 -1.50
CA ARG A 254 -86.06 -21.89 -2.21
C ARG A 254 -84.68 -21.25 -2.42
N TRP A 255 -83.88 -21.12 -1.37
CA TRP A 255 -82.56 -20.49 -1.45
C TRP A 255 -81.59 -21.28 -2.34
N CYS A 256 -81.48 -22.59 -2.17
CA CYS A 256 -80.65 -23.44 -3.05
C CYS A 256 -81.11 -23.37 -4.52
N SER A 257 -82.42 -23.32 -4.78
CA SER A 257 -82.96 -23.22 -6.16
C SER A 257 -82.61 -21.88 -6.81
N VAL A 258 -82.75 -20.78 -6.07
CA VAL A 258 -82.39 -19.44 -6.55
C VAL A 258 -80.88 -19.36 -6.77
N ALA A 259 -80.08 -19.86 -5.84
CA ALA A 259 -78.62 -19.92 -5.95
C ALA A 259 -78.21 -20.68 -7.23
N PHE A 260 -78.71 -21.91 -7.43
CA PHE A 260 -78.43 -22.72 -8.61
C PHE A 260 -78.84 -22.04 -9.92
N SER A 261 -80.06 -21.49 -10.00
CA SER A 261 -80.53 -20.80 -11.20
C SER A 261 -79.70 -19.55 -11.53
N THR A 262 -79.18 -18.88 -10.51
CA THR A 262 -78.32 -17.70 -10.68
C THR A 262 -76.90 -18.11 -11.06
N ALA A 263 -76.34 -19.13 -10.41
CA ALA A 263 -75.03 -19.71 -10.73
C ALA A 263 -74.95 -20.13 -12.20
N ARG A 264 -75.98 -20.82 -12.70
CA ARG A 264 -76.09 -21.20 -14.12
C ARG A 264 -76.12 -20.03 -15.09
N LYS A 265 -76.69 -18.90 -14.69
CA LYS A 265 -76.73 -17.68 -15.52
C LYS A 265 -75.39 -16.94 -15.51
N VAL A 266 -74.71 -16.95 -14.36
CA VAL A 266 -73.38 -16.36 -14.22
C VAL A 266 -72.34 -17.17 -14.98
N GLY A 267 -72.50 -18.50 -15.05
CA GLY A 267 -71.58 -19.38 -15.78
C GLY A 267 -70.31 -19.71 -14.99
N ASP A 268 -70.33 -19.55 -13.66
CA ASP A 268 -69.25 -20.01 -12.78
C ASP A 268 -69.48 -21.50 -12.46
N PRO A 269 -68.62 -22.42 -12.94
CA PRO A 269 -68.86 -23.86 -12.80
C PRO A 269 -68.69 -24.36 -11.37
N TYR A 270 -67.89 -23.68 -10.54
CA TYR A 270 -67.69 -24.03 -9.14
C TYR A 270 -68.92 -23.65 -8.32
N LEU A 271 -69.39 -22.41 -8.46
CA LEU A 271 -70.60 -21.97 -7.80
C LEU A 271 -71.82 -22.78 -8.25
N GLU A 272 -71.86 -23.18 -9.52
CA GLU A 272 -72.87 -24.11 -10.03
C GLU A 272 -72.76 -25.48 -9.36
N GLN A 273 -71.55 -26.03 -9.23
CA GLN A 273 -71.30 -27.30 -8.56
C GLN A 273 -71.73 -27.27 -7.09
N GLU A 274 -71.30 -26.27 -6.31
CA GLU A 274 -71.72 -26.14 -4.90
C GLU A 274 -73.24 -25.92 -4.77
N SER A 275 -73.85 -25.18 -5.71
CA SER A 275 -75.31 -24.99 -5.71
C SER A 275 -76.06 -26.28 -6.07
N CYS A 276 -75.49 -27.15 -6.92
CA CYS A 276 -76.01 -28.49 -7.16
C CYS A 276 -76.01 -29.33 -5.88
N GLU A 277 -74.93 -29.23 -5.09
CA GLU A 277 -74.81 -29.95 -3.81
C GLU A 277 -75.85 -29.47 -2.78
N CYS A 278 -75.98 -28.16 -2.58
CA CYS A 278 -77.04 -27.56 -1.73
C CYS A 278 -78.43 -28.06 -2.15
N LEU A 279 -78.72 -28.01 -3.45
CA LEU A 279 -80.03 -28.39 -3.98
C LEU A 279 -80.25 -29.91 -3.95
N HIS A 280 -79.20 -30.70 -4.09
CA HIS A 280 -79.24 -32.16 -3.90
C HIS A 280 -79.64 -32.49 -2.46
N GLN A 281 -78.92 -31.95 -1.47
CA GLN A 281 -79.18 -32.17 -0.04
C GLN A 281 -80.61 -31.72 0.34
N ALA A 282 -81.06 -30.56 -0.16
CA ALA A 282 -82.42 -30.08 0.07
C ALA A 282 -83.49 -31.03 -0.47
N ASN A 283 -83.31 -31.55 -1.69
CA ASN A 283 -84.25 -32.50 -2.28
C ASN A 283 -84.21 -33.86 -1.58
N GLU A 284 -83.04 -34.31 -1.11
CA GLU A 284 -82.90 -35.56 -0.35
C GLU A 284 -83.69 -35.50 0.97
N GLN A 285 -83.49 -34.45 1.77
CA GLN A 285 -84.19 -34.28 3.05
C GLN A 285 -85.72 -34.11 2.88
N LEU A 286 -86.17 -33.61 1.73
CA LEU A 286 -87.59 -33.52 1.36
C LEU A 286 -88.16 -34.80 0.75
N GLY A 287 -87.37 -35.87 0.59
CA GLY A 287 -87.80 -37.13 -0.02
C GLY A 287 -87.96 -37.09 -1.55
N ARG A 288 -87.46 -36.05 -2.22
CA ARG A 288 -87.54 -35.84 -3.67
C ARG A 288 -86.37 -36.53 -4.40
N HIS A 289 -86.29 -37.85 -4.28
CA HIS A 289 -85.12 -38.64 -4.72
C HIS A 289 -84.77 -38.48 -6.21
N ALA A 290 -85.75 -38.38 -7.11
CA ALA A 290 -85.50 -38.20 -8.55
C ALA A 290 -84.78 -36.88 -8.85
N GLU A 291 -85.21 -35.79 -8.20
CA GLU A 291 -84.60 -34.46 -8.37
C GLU A 291 -83.24 -34.39 -7.69
N ALA A 292 -83.10 -35.01 -6.52
CA ALA A 292 -81.82 -35.16 -5.84
C ALA A 292 -80.80 -35.89 -6.74
N TYR A 293 -81.19 -36.98 -7.41
CA TYR A 293 -80.32 -37.72 -8.33
C TYR A 293 -79.87 -36.89 -9.54
N VAL A 294 -80.77 -36.08 -10.12
CA VAL A 294 -80.42 -35.16 -11.23
C VAL A 294 -79.35 -34.16 -10.79
N MET A 295 -79.51 -33.57 -9.60
CA MET A 295 -78.54 -32.61 -9.08
C MET A 295 -77.20 -33.28 -8.74
N LEU A 296 -77.22 -34.49 -8.16
CA LEU A 296 -76.00 -35.27 -7.90
C LEU A 296 -75.25 -35.62 -9.19
N THR A 297 -75.97 -36.05 -10.23
CA THR A 297 -75.36 -36.39 -11.53
C THR A 297 -74.68 -35.17 -12.14
N ARG A 298 -75.32 -34.00 -12.05
CA ARG A 298 -74.76 -32.74 -12.54
C ARG A 298 -73.55 -32.29 -11.72
N PHE A 299 -73.62 -32.42 -10.40
CA PHE A 299 -72.51 -32.15 -9.48
C PHE A 299 -71.27 -32.99 -9.86
N VAL A 300 -71.43 -34.31 -10.06
CA VAL A 300 -70.34 -35.21 -10.44
C VAL A 300 -69.76 -34.82 -11.81
N ALA A 301 -70.61 -34.54 -12.79
CA ALA A 301 -70.16 -34.14 -14.12
C ALA A 301 -69.35 -32.83 -14.12
N LEU A 302 -69.79 -31.83 -13.34
CA LEU A 302 -69.06 -30.56 -13.15
C LEU A 302 -67.73 -30.80 -12.43
N ARG A 303 -67.74 -31.58 -11.36
CA ARG A 303 -66.53 -31.91 -10.58
C ARG A 303 -65.48 -32.60 -11.45
N ASP A 304 -65.88 -33.63 -12.20
CA ASP A 304 -64.97 -34.41 -13.03
C ASP A 304 -64.39 -33.57 -14.19
N SER A 305 -65.16 -32.59 -14.71
CA SER A 305 -64.68 -31.64 -15.71
C SER A 305 -63.60 -30.69 -15.16
N MET A 306 -63.74 -30.22 -13.92
CA MET A 306 -62.80 -29.26 -13.31
C MET A 306 -61.56 -29.95 -12.70
N PHE A 307 -61.76 -31.08 -12.01
CA PHE A 307 -60.75 -31.75 -11.19
C PHE A 307 -60.28 -33.09 -11.77
N GLY A 308 -60.51 -33.32 -13.07
CA GLY A 308 -60.05 -34.53 -13.74
C GLY A 308 -58.55 -34.79 -13.56
N ALA A 309 -58.17 -36.08 -13.46
CA ALA A 309 -56.80 -36.49 -13.13
C ALA A 309 -55.74 -35.97 -14.11
N GLU A 310 -56.07 -35.81 -15.39
CA GLU A 310 -55.14 -35.24 -16.39
C GLU A 310 -54.88 -33.75 -16.14
N ARG A 311 -55.92 -32.97 -15.83
CA ARG A 311 -55.80 -31.53 -15.52
C ARG A 311 -55.02 -31.31 -14.23
N ALA A 312 -55.24 -32.13 -13.20
CA ALA A 312 -54.47 -32.06 -11.95
C ALA A 312 -52.97 -32.33 -12.18
N LYS A 313 -52.62 -33.28 -13.05
CA LYS A 313 -51.23 -33.53 -13.46
C LYS A 313 -50.64 -32.34 -14.21
N GLU A 314 -51.40 -31.75 -15.13
CA GLU A 314 -50.97 -30.59 -15.90
C GLU A 314 -50.68 -29.37 -15.00
N ARG A 315 -51.58 -29.03 -14.06
CA ARG A 315 -51.32 -27.96 -13.07
C ARG A 315 -50.08 -28.22 -12.23
N THR A 316 -49.90 -29.46 -11.77
CA THR A 316 -48.72 -29.84 -11.00
C THR A 316 -47.46 -29.67 -11.83
N ARG A 317 -47.50 -30.02 -13.12
CA ARG A 317 -46.39 -29.79 -14.05
C ARG A 317 -46.08 -28.30 -14.20
N ILE A 318 -47.09 -27.47 -14.47
CA ILE A 318 -46.92 -26.01 -14.62
C ILE A 318 -46.25 -25.40 -13.37
N ALA A 319 -46.76 -25.74 -12.18
CA ALA A 319 -46.21 -25.25 -10.92
C ALA A 319 -44.76 -25.72 -10.69
N LEU A 320 -44.47 -27.02 -10.91
CA LEU A 320 -43.13 -27.56 -10.78
C LEU A 320 -42.14 -26.94 -11.77
N THR A 321 -42.57 -26.67 -13.01
CA THR A 321 -41.73 -26.00 -14.00
C THR A 321 -41.34 -24.61 -13.53
N TYR A 322 -42.28 -23.82 -13.01
CA TYR A 322 -41.97 -22.51 -12.45
C TYR A 322 -41.03 -22.60 -11.23
N GLU A 323 -41.32 -23.49 -10.27
CA GLU A 323 -40.51 -23.67 -9.07
C GLU A 323 -39.07 -24.07 -9.43
N PHE A 324 -38.89 -24.98 -10.40
CA PHE A 324 -37.58 -25.40 -10.89
C PHE A 324 -36.82 -24.26 -11.59
N GLU A 325 -37.49 -23.49 -12.46
CA GLU A 325 -36.89 -22.33 -13.12
C GLU A 325 -36.44 -21.27 -12.10
N SER A 326 -37.26 -21.02 -11.09
CA SER A 326 -36.96 -20.07 -10.00
C SER A 326 -35.76 -20.52 -9.16
N GLN A 327 -35.69 -21.81 -8.82
CA GLN A 327 -34.55 -22.39 -8.09
C GLN A 327 -33.26 -22.34 -8.91
N GLN A 328 -33.28 -22.73 -10.18
CA GLN A 328 -32.09 -22.66 -11.05
C GLN A 328 -31.54 -21.25 -11.16
N LEU A 329 -32.41 -20.25 -11.26
CA LEU A 329 -32.01 -18.85 -11.30
C LEU A 329 -31.34 -18.43 -9.98
N ALA A 330 -31.91 -18.81 -8.84
CA ALA A 330 -31.35 -18.51 -7.52
C ALA A 330 -29.96 -19.13 -7.33
N ASP A 331 -29.78 -20.41 -7.69
CA ASP A 331 -28.50 -21.11 -7.59
C ASP A 331 -27.44 -20.49 -8.52
N SER A 332 -27.83 -20.10 -9.74
CA SER A 332 -26.94 -19.42 -10.68
C SER A 332 -26.46 -18.06 -10.16
N ILE A 333 -27.35 -17.26 -9.57
CA ILE A 333 -26.99 -15.99 -8.93
C ILE A 333 -26.05 -16.23 -7.75
N ALA A 334 -26.32 -17.24 -6.92
CA ALA A 334 -25.48 -17.58 -5.78
C ALA A 334 -24.05 -17.97 -6.21
N ASP A 335 -23.91 -18.81 -7.26
CA ASP A 335 -22.60 -19.18 -7.82
C ASP A 335 -21.84 -17.95 -8.37
N LEU A 336 -22.54 -17.04 -9.07
CA LEU A 336 -21.92 -15.81 -9.57
C LEU A 336 -21.41 -14.91 -8.44
N VAL A 337 -22.21 -14.72 -7.38
CA VAL A 337 -21.80 -13.95 -6.20
C VAL A 337 -20.60 -14.59 -5.53
N GLN A 338 -20.59 -15.92 -5.37
CA GLN A 338 -19.48 -16.66 -4.77
C GLN A 338 -18.19 -16.52 -5.59
N ARG A 339 -18.26 -16.60 -6.92
CA ARG A 339 -17.10 -16.38 -7.81
C ARG A 339 -16.55 -14.97 -7.69
N GLN A 340 -17.41 -13.96 -7.63
CA GLN A 340 -17.00 -12.56 -7.49
C GLN A 340 -16.30 -12.31 -6.15
N GLN A 341 -16.78 -12.93 -5.07
CA GLN A 341 -16.14 -12.85 -3.75
C GLN A 341 -14.75 -13.49 -3.74
N ALA A 342 -14.59 -14.68 -4.32
CA ALA A 342 -13.29 -15.36 -4.40
C ALA A 342 -12.24 -14.56 -5.21
N GLU A 343 -12.67 -13.83 -6.26
CA GLU A 343 -11.77 -12.99 -7.05
C GLU A 343 -11.24 -11.79 -6.25
N LEU A 344 -12.06 -11.17 -5.40
CA LEU A 344 -11.65 -10.07 -4.52
C LEU A 344 -10.63 -10.55 -3.48
N GLU A 345 -10.89 -11.69 -2.85
CA GLU A 345 -9.95 -12.29 -1.88
C GLU A 345 -8.58 -12.60 -2.52
N TYR A 346 -8.58 -13.12 -3.76
CA TYR A 346 -7.35 -13.36 -4.50
C TYR A 346 -6.59 -12.06 -4.81
N GLN A 347 -7.30 -10.97 -5.15
CA GLN A 347 -6.67 -9.68 -5.40
C GLN A 347 -5.98 -9.11 -4.14
N GLU A 348 -6.60 -9.24 -2.96
CA GLU A 348 -6.00 -8.80 -1.71
C GLU A 348 -4.70 -9.55 -1.40
N LEU A 349 -4.67 -10.88 -1.57
CA LEU A 349 -3.47 -11.69 -1.36
C LEU A 349 -2.31 -11.28 -2.28
N VAL A 350 -2.60 -10.98 -3.55
CA VAL A 350 -1.58 -10.55 -4.52
C VAL A 350 -1.00 -9.18 -4.17
N LEU A 351 -1.79 -8.28 -3.58
CA LEU A 351 -1.33 -6.97 -3.12
C LEU A 351 -0.35 -7.10 -1.94
N ASP A 352 -0.69 -7.93 -0.95
CA ASP A 352 0.18 -8.15 0.22
C ASP A 352 1.55 -8.74 -0.18
N GLU A 353 1.57 -9.70 -1.12
CA GLU A 353 2.81 -10.27 -1.65
C GLU A 353 3.68 -9.21 -2.36
N ARG A 354 3.06 -8.26 -3.07
CA ARG A 354 3.77 -7.16 -3.73
C ARG A 354 4.40 -6.19 -2.74
N ASP A 355 3.70 -5.87 -1.66
CA ASP A 355 4.18 -4.93 -0.65
C ASP A 355 5.34 -5.52 0.16
N GLN A 356 5.30 -6.81 0.50
CA GLN A 356 6.45 -7.49 1.10
C GLN A 356 7.69 -7.44 0.20
N LYS A 357 7.54 -7.74 -1.10
CA LYS A 357 8.66 -7.70 -2.06
C LYS A 357 9.29 -6.30 -2.15
N ARG A 358 8.47 -5.25 -2.15
CA ARG A 358 8.97 -3.85 -2.17
C ARG A 358 9.72 -3.49 -0.89
N LEU A 359 9.21 -3.90 0.27
CA LEU A 359 9.87 -3.66 1.55
C LEU A 359 11.28 -4.26 1.59
N TYR A 360 11.44 -5.51 1.14
CA TYR A 360 12.76 -6.15 1.05
C TYR A 360 13.70 -5.37 0.11
N LEU A 361 13.21 -4.94 -1.05
CA LEU A 361 14.00 -4.18 -2.02
C LEU A 361 14.53 -2.86 -1.43
N TYR A 362 13.67 -2.11 -0.74
CA TYR A 362 14.06 -0.84 -0.11
C TYR A 362 15.05 -1.05 1.03
N SER A 363 14.85 -2.09 1.86
CA SER A 363 15.78 -2.41 2.95
C SER A 363 17.20 -2.72 2.45
N GLY A 364 17.33 -3.44 1.33
CA GLY A 364 18.62 -3.76 0.71
C GLY A 364 19.37 -2.52 0.20
N LEU A 365 18.64 -1.57 -0.41
CA LEU A 365 19.24 -0.33 -0.92
C LEU A 365 19.85 0.52 0.20
N VAL A 366 19.15 0.64 1.33
CA VAL A 366 19.62 1.40 2.50
C VAL A 366 20.90 0.78 3.08
N ALA A 367 20.96 -0.55 3.19
CA ALA A 367 22.15 -1.23 3.70
C ALA A 367 23.40 -0.97 2.83
N LEU A 368 23.25 -0.98 1.50
CA LEU A 368 24.35 -0.70 0.57
C LEU A 368 24.90 0.72 0.73
N LEU A 369 24.04 1.71 0.93
CA LEU A 369 24.45 3.10 1.16
C LEU A 369 25.27 3.25 2.45
N ILE A 370 24.88 2.57 3.52
CA ILE A 370 25.60 2.59 4.80
C ILE A 370 27.00 1.98 4.64
N ILE A 371 27.10 0.83 3.97
CA ILE A 371 28.38 0.15 3.71
C ILE A 371 29.33 1.05 2.91
N GLY A 372 28.82 1.69 1.84
CA GLY A 372 29.59 2.62 1.04
C GLY A 372 30.12 3.83 1.83
N GLY A 373 29.28 4.40 2.69
CA GLY A 373 29.66 5.52 3.56
C GLY A 373 30.78 5.17 4.55
N LEU A 374 30.68 4.00 5.21
CA LEU A 374 31.71 3.52 6.14
C LEU A 374 33.06 3.27 5.47
N TRP A 375 33.04 2.68 4.27
CA TRP A 375 34.26 2.40 3.51
C TRP A 375 35.00 3.68 3.12
N ASN A 376 34.27 4.69 2.64
CA ASN A 376 34.85 5.98 2.26
C ASN A 376 35.50 6.69 3.47
N ARG A 377 34.85 6.66 4.65
CA ARG A 377 35.40 7.24 5.89
C ARG A 377 36.71 6.56 6.32
N LEU A 378 36.78 5.25 6.22
CA LEU A 378 38.00 4.48 6.53
C LEU A 378 39.14 4.83 5.56
N ALA A 379 38.85 4.92 4.26
CA ALA A 379 39.83 5.27 3.24
C ALA A 379 40.40 6.68 3.43
N PHE A 380 39.53 7.66 3.73
CA PHE A 380 39.93 9.04 4.01
C PHE A 380 40.90 9.13 5.20
N THR A 381 40.55 8.47 6.31
CA THR A 381 41.35 8.49 7.54
C THR A 381 42.77 7.93 7.32
N ARG A 382 42.90 6.84 6.55
CA ARG A 382 44.20 6.25 6.22
C ARG A 382 45.10 7.18 5.40
N ARG A 383 44.52 7.92 4.45
CA ARG A 383 45.27 8.87 3.60
C ARG A 383 45.83 10.04 4.40
N SER A 384 45.04 10.58 5.34
CA SER A 384 45.45 11.71 6.19
C SER A 384 46.70 11.37 7.03
N ARG A 385 46.70 10.21 7.70
CA ARG A 385 47.84 9.76 8.53
C ARG A 385 49.16 9.68 7.76
N ARG A 386 49.12 9.24 6.49
CA ARG A 386 50.32 9.13 5.64
C ARG A 386 50.94 10.48 5.28
N ARG A 387 50.17 11.56 5.21
CA ARG A 387 50.69 12.91 4.92
C ARG A 387 51.49 13.46 6.10
N ILE A 388 50.92 13.35 7.30
CA ILE A 388 51.53 13.84 8.55
C ILE A 388 52.90 13.18 8.81
N GLN A 389 53.01 11.87 8.58
CA GLN A 389 54.27 11.15 8.81
C GLN A 389 55.41 11.69 7.93
N ARG A 390 55.12 11.99 6.65
CA ARG A 390 56.15 12.46 5.70
C ARG A 390 56.69 13.85 6.05
N GLU A 391 55.85 14.74 6.57
CA GLU A 391 56.29 16.08 6.98
C GLU A 391 57.19 16.02 8.22
N ARG A 392 56.89 15.13 9.16
CA ARG A 392 57.71 14.91 10.36
C ARG A 392 59.11 14.42 9.99
N ASP A 393 59.23 13.41 9.15
CA ASP A 393 60.53 12.84 8.71
C ASP A 393 61.39 13.86 7.93
N ARG A 394 60.78 14.87 7.33
CA ARG A 394 61.49 15.97 6.65
C ARG A 394 62.05 16.98 7.65
N SER A 395 61.29 17.33 8.68
CA SER A 395 61.72 18.27 9.72
C SER A 395 62.92 17.74 10.52
N GLU A 396 62.93 16.44 10.85
CA GLU A 396 64.02 15.86 11.65
C GLU A 396 65.37 15.83 10.93
N ARG A 397 65.38 15.56 9.62
CA ARG A 397 66.62 15.54 8.83
C ARG A 397 67.27 16.91 8.71
N LEU A 398 66.48 17.98 8.61
CA LEU A 398 67.02 19.34 8.50
C LEU A 398 67.71 19.80 9.79
N LEU A 399 67.14 19.45 10.95
CA LEU A 399 67.69 19.86 12.24
C LEU A 399 69.09 19.27 12.51
N ARG A 400 69.29 18.00 12.15
CA ARG A 400 70.57 17.29 12.32
C ARG A 400 71.69 17.74 11.38
N ASN A 401 71.36 18.47 10.31
CA ASN A 401 72.37 19.05 9.41
C ASN A 401 72.90 20.41 9.89
N ILE A 402 72.22 21.05 10.85
CA ILE A 402 72.56 22.40 11.34
C ILE A 402 73.28 22.34 12.69
N LEU A 403 72.99 21.32 13.50
CA LEU A 403 73.49 21.18 14.86
C LEU A 403 74.10 19.80 15.08
N PRO A 404 75.14 19.67 15.93
CA PRO A 404 75.63 18.37 16.38
C PRO A 404 74.48 17.50 16.91
N ALA A 405 74.49 16.20 16.62
CA ALA A 405 73.36 15.31 16.86
C ALA A 405 72.89 15.31 18.33
N SER A 406 73.81 15.37 19.28
CA SER A 406 73.50 15.43 20.72
C SER A 406 72.79 16.72 21.12
N ILE A 407 73.16 17.84 20.50
CA ILE A 407 72.55 19.16 20.74
C ILE A 407 71.18 19.27 20.05
N ALA A 408 71.04 18.67 18.86
CA ALA A 408 69.76 18.63 18.13
C ALA A 408 68.66 17.87 18.89
N GLU A 409 69.01 16.76 19.55
CA GLU A 409 68.05 16.01 20.39
C GLU A 409 67.75 16.76 21.71
N GLU A 410 68.75 17.36 22.36
CA GLU A 410 68.54 18.20 23.54
C GLU A 410 67.57 19.36 23.24
N LEU A 411 67.73 20.03 22.08
CA LEU A 411 66.85 21.11 21.65
C LEU A 411 65.41 20.62 21.37
N LYS A 412 65.23 19.41 20.83
CA LYS A 412 63.89 18.81 20.61
C LYS A 412 63.16 18.48 21.90
N GLU A 413 63.87 17.93 22.89
CA GLU A 413 63.26 17.47 24.13
C GLU A 413 62.96 18.61 25.09
N SER A 414 63.87 19.59 25.20
CA SER A 414 63.79 20.65 26.21
C SER A 414 63.46 22.03 25.66
N GLY A 415 63.51 22.22 24.34
CA GLY A 415 63.29 23.51 23.68
C GLY A 415 64.44 24.52 23.82
N ARG A 416 65.53 24.19 24.54
CA ARG A 416 66.72 25.04 24.73
C ARG A 416 67.98 24.17 24.83
N ALA A 417 69.08 24.56 24.18
CA ALA A 417 70.38 23.91 24.38
C ALA A 417 71.26 24.75 25.30
N LEU A 418 71.85 24.14 26.33
CA LEU A 418 72.70 24.84 27.31
C LEU A 418 74.14 25.02 26.77
N SER A 419 74.76 26.16 27.10
CA SER A 419 76.18 26.39 26.86
C SER A 419 77.03 25.54 27.81
N ARG A 420 78.06 24.88 27.30
CA ARG A 420 78.95 23.98 28.05
C ARG A 420 80.38 24.52 28.04
N GLU A 421 81.03 24.50 29.19
CA GLU A 421 82.47 24.79 29.29
C GLU A 421 83.26 23.52 28.98
N VAL A 422 84.21 23.62 28.06
CA VAL A 422 85.07 22.52 27.62
C VAL A 422 86.52 22.94 27.83
N ALA A 423 87.23 22.22 28.69
CA ALA A 423 88.53 22.64 29.21
C ALA A 423 89.68 22.56 28.20
N GLU A 424 89.64 21.57 27.31
CA GLU A 424 90.71 21.32 26.32
C GLU A 424 90.10 21.21 24.93
N VAL A 425 90.15 22.32 24.19
CA VAL A 425 89.70 22.43 22.80
C VAL A 425 90.83 23.03 21.97
N SER A 426 91.15 22.36 20.86
CA SER A 426 92.15 22.82 19.90
C SER A 426 91.46 23.52 18.75
N ILE A 427 91.66 24.83 18.65
CA ILE A 427 90.94 25.69 17.71
C ILE A 427 91.87 25.97 16.53
N LEU A 428 91.42 25.65 15.33
CA LEU A 428 92.10 25.94 14.08
C LEU A 428 91.41 27.13 13.40
N PHE A 429 92.20 28.18 13.16
CA PHE A 429 91.86 29.26 12.23
C PHE A 429 92.70 29.14 10.98
N THR A 430 92.07 29.23 9.83
CA THR A 430 92.76 29.42 8.54
C THR A 430 92.33 30.72 7.89
N ASP A 431 93.19 31.31 7.08
CA ASP A 431 92.92 32.55 6.33
C ASP A 431 93.61 32.48 4.97
N PHE A 432 92.92 32.89 3.90
CA PHE A 432 93.51 32.87 2.56
C PHE A 432 94.43 34.08 2.35
N HIS A 433 95.69 33.80 2.02
CA HIS A 433 96.68 34.82 1.74
C HIS A 433 96.32 35.62 0.47
N ALA A 434 96.41 36.95 0.57
CA ALA A 434 96.10 37.90 -0.50
C ALA A 434 94.65 37.81 -1.03
N PHE A 435 93.70 37.34 -0.22
CA PHE A 435 92.29 37.21 -0.60
C PHE A 435 91.70 38.50 -1.20
N THR A 436 91.93 39.65 -0.58
CA THR A 436 91.43 40.95 -1.07
C THR A 436 91.92 41.27 -2.49
N LYS A 437 93.18 40.94 -2.82
CA LYS A 437 93.72 41.14 -4.17
C LYS A 437 93.07 40.21 -5.20
N HIS A 438 92.80 38.97 -4.81
CA HIS A 438 92.12 38.02 -5.68
C HIS A 438 90.65 38.41 -5.92
N CYS A 439 89.97 38.99 -4.92
CA CYS A 439 88.62 39.52 -5.04
C CYS A 439 88.51 40.67 -6.07
N GLU A 440 89.57 41.45 -6.27
CA GLU A 440 89.62 42.51 -7.29
C GLU A 440 89.78 41.93 -8.72
N SER A 441 90.33 40.73 -8.84
CA SER A 441 90.63 40.07 -10.13
C SER A 441 89.62 38.99 -10.57
N MET A 442 88.84 38.43 -9.63
CA MET A 442 87.89 37.33 -9.88
C MET A 442 86.46 37.84 -9.97
N GLY A 443 85.63 37.21 -10.80
CA GLY A 443 84.19 37.44 -10.79
C GLY A 443 83.56 36.95 -9.47
N ALA A 444 82.55 37.65 -8.96
CA ALA A 444 81.92 37.32 -7.67
C ALA A 444 81.38 35.88 -7.60
N GLN A 445 80.87 35.33 -8.71
CA GLN A 445 80.39 33.95 -8.77
C GLN A 445 81.55 32.94 -8.72
N GLU A 446 82.61 33.16 -9.51
CA GLU A 446 83.79 32.30 -9.56
C GLU A 446 84.53 32.30 -8.21
N LEU A 447 84.59 33.45 -7.54
CA LEU A 447 85.14 33.57 -6.19
C LEU A 447 84.35 32.70 -5.19
N VAL A 448 83.02 32.78 -5.23
CA VAL A 448 82.17 31.98 -4.33
C VAL A 448 82.31 30.49 -4.61
N GLU A 449 82.37 30.08 -5.88
CA GLU A 449 82.57 28.68 -6.27
C GLU A 449 83.94 28.14 -5.83
N GLU A 450 84.99 28.95 -5.93
CA GLU A 450 86.33 28.56 -5.48
C GLU A 450 86.42 28.46 -3.96
N ILE A 451 85.82 29.41 -3.24
CA ILE A 451 85.72 29.34 -1.76
C ILE A 451 84.91 28.12 -1.34
N ASP A 452 83.78 27.83 -1.99
CA ASP A 452 82.96 26.64 -1.73
C ASP A 452 83.77 25.35 -1.99
N THR A 453 84.57 25.31 -3.05
CA THR A 453 85.46 24.17 -3.35
C THR A 453 86.48 23.95 -2.24
N CYS A 454 87.15 25.02 -1.77
CA CYS A 454 88.10 24.93 -0.67
C CYS A 454 87.44 24.51 0.64
N PHE A 455 86.31 25.14 1.00
CA PHE A 455 85.60 24.84 2.24
C PHE A 455 84.96 23.45 2.23
N ARG A 456 84.50 22.91 1.10
CA ARG A 456 84.05 21.52 1.01
C ARG A 456 85.17 20.53 1.24
N ALA A 457 86.37 20.82 0.73
CA ALA A 457 87.55 20.01 1.01
C ALA A 457 87.91 20.07 2.50
N PHE A 458 87.87 21.26 3.10
CA PHE A 458 88.13 21.43 4.54
C PHE A 458 87.05 20.75 5.39
N ASP A 459 85.78 20.81 5.00
CA ASP A 459 84.67 20.10 5.65
C ASP A 459 84.91 18.58 5.61
N ALA A 460 85.34 18.02 4.46
CA ALA A 460 85.65 16.61 4.33
C ALA A 460 86.84 16.20 5.24
N ILE A 461 87.89 17.03 5.29
CA ILE A 461 89.04 16.81 6.19
C ILE A 461 88.61 16.89 7.66
N CYS A 462 87.71 17.82 8.02
CA CYS A 462 87.17 17.90 9.38
C CYS A 462 86.40 16.64 9.75
N VAL A 463 85.54 16.12 8.86
CA VAL A 463 84.81 14.86 9.07
C VAL A 463 85.77 13.68 9.23
N GLU A 464 86.82 13.60 8.42
CA GLU A 464 87.83 12.53 8.49
C GLU A 464 88.60 12.54 9.82
N HIS A 465 88.95 13.73 10.33
CA HIS A 465 89.70 13.88 11.59
C HIS A 465 88.83 14.07 12.83
N GLY A 466 87.49 14.06 12.70
CA GLY A 466 86.55 14.24 13.81
C GLY A 466 86.53 15.65 14.41
N LEU A 467 86.84 16.67 13.60
CA LEU A 467 86.74 18.08 14.00
C LEU A 467 85.33 18.60 13.74
N GLU A 468 84.86 19.47 14.63
CA GLU A 468 83.59 20.18 14.45
C GLU A 468 83.82 21.48 13.68
N LYS A 469 83.07 21.68 12.59
CA LYS A 469 83.05 22.96 11.87
C LYS A 469 82.28 23.97 12.72
N ILE A 470 82.90 25.10 13.03
CA ILE A 470 82.22 26.15 13.80
C ILE A 470 81.55 27.14 12.85
N LYS A 471 82.33 27.79 12.00
CA LYS A 471 81.83 28.77 11.05
C LYS A 471 82.86 29.08 9.98
N THR A 472 82.41 29.78 8.94
CA THR A 472 83.27 30.52 8.03
C THR A 472 83.18 32.01 8.38
N ILE A 473 84.29 32.73 8.32
CA ILE A 473 84.37 34.17 8.63
C ILE A 473 84.99 34.86 7.42
N GLY A 474 84.16 35.22 6.44
CA GLY A 474 84.66 35.71 5.16
C GLY A 474 85.45 34.62 4.44
N ASP A 475 86.74 34.87 4.24
CA ASP A 475 87.76 33.98 3.69
C ASP A 475 88.41 33.04 4.70
N ALA A 476 88.12 33.22 5.99
CA ALA A 476 88.64 32.38 7.04
C ALA A 476 87.74 31.16 7.31
N TYR A 477 88.37 30.03 7.62
CA TYR A 477 87.70 28.81 8.06
C TYR A 477 88.03 28.54 9.53
N MET A 478 87.01 28.22 10.32
CA MET A 478 87.15 27.94 11.73
C MET A 478 86.55 26.57 12.07
N CYS A 479 87.39 25.70 12.60
CA CYS A 479 86.99 24.42 13.16
C CYS A 479 87.74 24.14 14.46
N ALA A 480 87.26 23.16 15.22
CA ALA A 480 87.87 22.81 16.49
C ALA A 480 87.81 21.30 16.76
N GLY A 481 88.92 20.77 17.26
CA GLY A 481 88.99 19.44 17.87
C GLY A 481 88.64 19.50 19.35
N GLY A 482 87.95 18.46 19.83
CA GLY A 482 87.53 18.37 21.23
C GLY A 482 86.12 18.94 21.51
N LEU A 483 85.29 19.08 20.47
CA LEU A 483 83.89 19.48 20.58
C LEU A 483 82.94 18.42 20.01
N PRO A 484 81.67 18.35 20.48
CA PRO A 484 81.07 19.14 21.57
C PRO A 484 81.54 18.72 22.98
N THR A 485 82.32 17.64 23.06
CA THR A 485 82.96 17.14 24.29
C THR A 485 84.41 16.80 23.99
N SER A 486 85.33 17.16 24.90
CA SER A 486 86.76 16.88 24.74
C SER A 486 87.02 15.38 24.66
N TRP A 487 87.95 14.98 23.78
CA TRP A 487 88.34 13.58 23.56
C TRP A 487 89.87 13.46 23.40
N PRO A 488 90.48 12.34 23.82
CA PRO A 488 91.93 12.13 23.72
C PRO A 488 92.41 12.27 22.28
N ASP A 489 93.58 12.84 22.04
CA ASP A 489 94.17 13.05 20.70
C ASP A 489 93.49 14.13 19.84
N SER A 490 92.45 14.82 20.34
CA SER A 490 91.81 15.93 19.61
C SER A 490 92.78 17.04 19.19
N THR A 491 93.80 17.29 20.00
CA THR A 491 94.86 18.26 19.71
C THR A 491 95.75 17.83 18.54
N ILE A 492 96.23 16.59 18.53
CA ILE A 492 97.03 16.07 17.40
C ILE A 492 96.17 15.90 16.15
N ALA A 493 94.90 15.50 16.27
CA ALA A 493 93.96 15.46 15.15
C ALA A 493 93.77 16.85 14.52
N THR A 494 93.71 17.91 15.34
CA THR A 494 93.62 19.29 14.85
C THR A 494 94.88 19.73 14.10
N VAL A 495 96.07 19.38 14.61
CA VAL A 495 97.35 19.64 13.93
C VAL A 495 97.42 18.88 12.60
N ARG A 496 97.05 17.59 12.58
CA ARG A 496 97.02 16.78 11.35
C ARG A 496 96.00 17.31 10.34
N ALA A 497 94.82 17.73 10.77
CA ALA A 497 93.83 18.34 9.91
C ALA A 497 94.36 19.65 9.28
N ALA A 498 95.03 20.51 10.05
CA ALA A 498 95.63 21.73 9.52
C ALA A 498 96.72 21.45 8.48
N LEU A 499 97.57 20.44 8.72
CA LEU A 499 98.59 19.99 7.76
C LEU A 499 97.95 19.38 6.50
N ALA A 500 96.88 18.59 6.65
CA ALA A 500 96.14 18.02 5.54
C ALA A 500 95.44 19.10 4.69
N MET A 501 94.87 20.13 5.34
CA MET A 501 94.32 21.29 4.66
C MET A 501 95.42 22.06 3.89
N GLN A 502 96.61 22.26 4.49
CA GLN A 502 97.74 22.90 3.80
C GLN A 502 98.18 22.08 2.58
N ALA A 503 98.34 20.77 2.75
CA ALA A 503 98.77 19.88 1.67
C ALA A 503 97.73 19.76 0.54
N TRP A 504 96.44 19.77 0.87
CA TRP A 504 95.38 19.83 -0.14
C TRP A 504 95.40 21.16 -0.87
N LEU A 505 95.47 22.28 -0.15
CA LEU A 505 95.44 23.60 -0.75
C LEU A 505 96.69 23.87 -1.61
N GLU A 506 97.87 23.39 -1.22
CA GLU A 506 99.08 23.55 -2.04
C GLU A 506 99.01 22.74 -3.34
N ARG A 507 98.40 21.54 -3.32
CA ARG A 507 98.12 20.77 -4.56
C ARG A 507 97.15 21.50 -5.46
N HIS A 508 96.04 21.97 -4.88
CA HIS A 508 95.03 22.75 -5.61
C HIS A 508 95.60 24.05 -6.18
N TYR A 509 96.47 24.71 -5.42
CA TYR A 509 97.20 25.90 -5.85
C TYR A 509 98.11 25.60 -7.05
N ALA A 510 98.85 24.49 -7.03
CA ALA A 510 99.71 24.09 -8.15
C ALA A 510 98.90 23.78 -9.42
N GLU A 511 97.78 23.06 -9.27
CA GLU A 511 96.88 22.71 -10.38
C GLU A 511 96.27 23.96 -11.03
N ARG A 512 95.74 24.89 -10.23
CA ARG A 512 95.13 26.13 -10.73
C ARG A 512 96.15 27.11 -11.30
N SER A 513 97.32 27.23 -10.66
CA SER A 513 98.41 28.07 -11.17
C SER A 513 98.92 27.58 -12.52
N ALA A 514 99.00 26.26 -12.73
CA ALA A 514 99.35 25.68 -14.03
C ALA A 514 98.30 25.96 -15.12
N ALA A 515 97.03 26.10 -14.74
CA ALA A 515 95.93 26.51 -15.61
C ALA A 515 95.82 28.04 -15.81
N GLY A 516 96.72 28.84 -15.21
CA GLY A 516 96.69 30.30 -15.29
C GLY A 516 95.54 30.94 -14.49
N GLN A 517 94.94 30.21 -13.56
CA GLN A 517 93.81 30.66 -12.76
C GLN A 517 94.26 31.22 -11.40
N PRO A 518 93.52 32.19 -10.84
CA PRO A 518 93.71 32.64 -9.45
C PRO A 518 93.62 31.46 -8.48
N ALA A 519 94.53 31.41 -7.51
CA ALA A 519 94.62 30.32 -6.56
C ALA A 519 95.05 30.82 -5.17
N PHE A 520 94.53 30.19 -4.12
CA PHE A 520 94.78 30.59 -2.75
C PHE A 520 95.86 29.71 -2.10
N ARG A 521 96.67 30.35 -1.27
CA ARG A 521 97.41 29.68 -0.20
C ARG A 521 96.84 30.15 1.12
N MET A 522 97.04 29.40 2.19
CA MET A 522 96.51 29.81 3.49
C MET A 522 97.59 29.95 4.55
N ARG A 523 97.27 30.76 5.55
CA ARG A 523 97.87 30.69 6.89
C ARG A 523 97.00 29.79 7.75
N ALA A 524 97.63 29.06 8.65
CA ALA A 524 96.91 28.25 9.63
C ALA A 524 97.48 28.54 11.03
N GLY A 525 96.59 28.73 11.99
CA GLY A 525 96.90 29.01 13.39
C GLY A 525 96.15 28.10 14.33
N ILE A 526 96.86 27.47 15.25
CA ILE A 526 96.27 26.58 16.25
C ILE A 526 96.63 27.02 17.66
N HIS A 527 95.62 27.12 18.50
CA HIS A 527 95.80 27.23 19.94
C HIS A 527 94.85 26.28 20.68
N THR A 528 95.34 25.71 21.77
CA THR A 528 94.61 24.78 22.62
C THR A 528 94.33 25.45 23.96
N GLY A 529 93.07 25.45 24.39
CA GLY A 529 92.66 25.99 25.67
C GLY A 529 91.17 25.84 25.94
N ALA A 530 90.72 26.35 27.08
CA ALA A 530 89.32 26.26 27.50
C ALA A 530 88.41 27.20 26.70
N VAL A 531 87.23 26.71 26.34
CA VAL A 531 86.17 27.48 25.67
C VAL A 531 84.79 27.17 26.27
N VAL A 532 83.85 28.09 26.09
CA VAL A 532 82.42 27.84 26.25
C VAL A 532 81.82 27.63 24.87
N ALA A 533 81.15 26.50 24.65
CA ALA A 533 80.47 26.17 23.39
C ALA A 533 78.95 26.11 23.60
N GLY A 534 78.16 26.58 22.64
CA GLY A 534 76.69 26.61 22.80
C GLY A 534 75.94 27.15 21.59
N ILE A 535 74.61 27.10 21.64
CA ILE A 535 73.73 27.67 20.61
C ILE A 535 73.35 29.09 20.96
N VAL A 536 73.45 30.00 19.99
CA VAL A 536 72.89 31.35 20.06
C VAL A 536 71.84 31.55 18.97
N GLY A 537 70.80 32.31 19.30
CA GLY A 537 69.70 32.67 18.40
C GLY A 537 68.40 31.90 18.67
N ASP A 538 67.26 32.57 18.46
CA ASP A 538 65.91 32.00 18.64
C ASP A 538 65.29 31.51 17.31
N THR A 539 65.67 32.15 16.19
CA THR A 539 65.14 31.83 14.84
C THR A 539 66.19 31.24 13.90
N LYS A 540 67.46 31.61 14.07
CA LYS A 540 68.61 31.07 13.35
C LYS A 540 69.60 30.51 14.37
N PHE A 541 69.41 29.24 14.74
CA PHE A 541 70.31 28.56 15.67
C PHE A 541 71.70 28.45 15.06
N GLN A 542 72.71 28.96 15.76
CA GLN A 542 74.10 28.81 15.39
C GLN A 542 74.87 28.22 16.57
N TYR A 543 75.55 27.09 16.36
CA TYR A 543 76.48 26.52 17.32
C TYR A 543 77.83 27.22 17.19
N ASP A 544 78.35 27.75 18.30
CA ASP A 544 79.55 28.60 18.29
C ASP A 544 80.35 28.44 19.59
N VAL A 545 81.57 28.97 19.61
CA VAL A 545 82.52 28.90 20.73
C VAL A 545 83.03 30.29 21.14
N TRP A 546 83.18 30.49 22.44
CA TRP A 546 83.67 31.73 23.06
C TRP A 546 84.75 31.43 24.09
N GLY A 547 85.75 32.30 24.18
CA GLY A 547 86.81 32.19 25.18
C GLY A 547 88.10 32.88 24.76
N ASP A 548 89.01 33.07 25.71
CA ASP A 548 90.32 33.64 25.42
C ASP A 548 91.13 32.76 24.44
N ALA A 549 90.92 31.44 24.48
CA ALA A 549 91.53 30.49 23.57
C ALA A 549 91.19 30.77 22.09
N VAL A 550 89.94 31.17 21.80
CA VAL A 550 89.50 31.53 20.43
C VAL A 550 90.29 32.73 19.92
N ASN A 551 90.43 33.75 20.76
CA ASN A 551 91.19 34.95 20.41
C ASN A 551 92.68 34.63 20.21
N THR A 552 93.27 33.78 21.05
CA THR A 552 94.66 33.33 20.89
C THR A 552 94.85 32.55 19.59
N ALA A 553 93.94 31.65 19.23
CA ALA A 553 94.01 30.88 17.99
C ALA A 553 93.97 31.78 16.75
N ALA A 554 93.09 32.78 16.72
CA ALA A 554 93.06 33.78 15.66
C ALA A 554 94.38 34.61 15.60
N ARG A 555 95.03 34.84 16.74
CA ARG A 555 96.37 35.45 16.78
C ARG A 555 97.47 34.51 16.29
N MET A 556 97.33 33.19 16.48
CA MET A 556 98.27 32.22 15.91
C MET A 556 98.17 32.23 14.39
N GLU A 557 96.98 32.37 13.80
CA GLU A 557 96.81 32.43 12.35
C GLU A 557 97.42 33.73 11.81
N SER A 558 97.01 34.88 12.35
CA SER A 558 97.44 36.18 11.83
C SER A 558 98.93 36.47 11.97
N ASN A 559 99.61 35.83 12.94
CA ASN A 559 101.08 35.86 13.08
C ASN A 559 101.79 34.68 12.40
N GLY A 560 101.05 33.80 11.72
CA GLY A 560 101.57 32.68 10.94
C GLY A 560 102.22 33.13 9.63
N ALA A 561 102.85 32.17 8.95
CA ALA A 561 103.41 32.35 7.61
C ALA A 561 102.59 31.56 6.59
N VAL A 562 102.56 32.07 5.35
CA VAL A 562 101.84 31.43 4.25
C VAL A 562 102.42 30.03 4.00
N GLY A 563 101.54 29.03 3.87
CA GLY A 563 101.96 27.64 3.65
C GLY A 563 102.51 26.93 4.89
N ARG A 564 102.49 27.58 6.07
CA ARG A 564 102.95 27.00 7.33
C ARG A 564 101.80 26.88 8.32
N VAL A 565 101.85 25.88 9.20
CA VAL A 565 100.94 25.76 10.35
C VAL A 565 101.64 26.32 11.57
N ASN A 566 101.07 27.38 12.15
CA ASN A 566 101.62 28.06 13.33
C ASN A 566 100.86 27.61 14.58
N ILE A 567 101.58 27.18 15.61
CA ILE A 567 100.99 26.69 16.85
C ILE A 567 101.53 27.47 18.06
N SER A 568 100.68 27.62 19.07
CA SER A 568 101.07 28.19 20.37
C SER A 568 101.94 27.23 21.18
N ALA A 569 102.69 27.74 22.16
CA ALA A 569 103.42 26.89 23.11
C ALA A 569 102.53 25.89 23.86
N THR A 570 101.31 26.28 24.23
CA THR A 570 100.34 25.36 24.88
C THR A 570 100.03 24.17 23.99
N THR A 571 99.79 24.41 22.70
CA THR A 571 99.53 23.35 21.72
C THR A 571 100.79 22.52 21.50
N TYR A 572 101.97 23.14 21.40
CA TYR A 572 103.25 22.46 21.24
C TYR A 572 103.52 21.47 22.38
N GLU A 573 103.34 21.87 23.64
CA GLU A 573 103.58 20.97 24.79
C GLU A 573 102.71 19.71 24.73
N LEU A 574 101.52 19.80 24.14
CA LEU A 574 100.62 18.66 23.97
C LEU A 574 101.02 17.73 22.82
N VAL A 575 101.76 18.21 21.81
CA VAL A 575 102.11 17.41 20.61
C VAL A 575 103.61 17.21 20.37
N ARG A 576 104.48 17.77 21.21
CA ARG A 576 105.95 17.75 20.99
C ARG A 576 106.58 16.36 20.92
N ASN A 577 105.92 15.35 21.48
CA ASN A 577 106.39 13.96 21.50
C ASN A 577 105.73 13.10 20.40
N GLU A 578 104.86 13.68 19.57
CA GLU A 578 104.16 12.96 18.51
C GLU A 578 105.11 12.58 17.37
N ALA A 579 105.05 11.32 16.95
CA ALA A 579 105.88 10.83 15.85
C ALA A 579 105.43 11.43 14.51
N GLY A 580 106.40 11.78 13.65
CA GLY A 580 106.15 12.30 12.31
C GLY A 580 105.91 13.82 12.25
N LEU A 581 106.11 14.55 13.34
CA LEU A 581 106.07 16.01 13.36
C LEU A 581 107.45 16.63 13.65
N HIS A 582 107.78 17.68 12.92
CA HIS A 582 108.95 18.52 13.16
C HIS A 582 108.50 19.93 13.56
N PHE A 583 109.20 20.53 14.52
CA PHE A 583 108.85 21.82 15.10
C PHE A 583 110.00 22.83 14.98
N GLU A 584 109.71 24.00 14.41
CA GLU A 584 110.64 25.12 14.31
C GLU A 584 110.25 26.21 15.32
N ALA A 585 111.13 26.48 16.30
CA ALA A 585 110.88 27.48 17.32
C ALA A 585 111.02 28.91 16.77
N ARG A 586 110.00 29.75 16.97
CA ARG A 586 109.99 31.14 16.49
C ARG A 586 110.35 32.18 17.55
N GLY A 587 110.49 31.74 18.81
CA GLY A 587 110.72 32.62 19.95
C GLY A 587 109.50 33.46 20.34
N ASN A 588 109.75 34.54 21.07
CA ASN A 588 108.72 35.48 21.54
C ASN A 588 108.26 36.39 20.40
N VAL A 589 107.04 36.18 19.89
CA VAL A 589 106.45 37.01 18.84
C VAL A 589 105.51 38.05 19.49
N PRO A 590 105.68 39.35 19.22
CA PRO A 590 104.82 40.39 19.78
C PRO A 590 103.41 40.30 19.18
N VAL A 591 102.41 40.08 20.03
CA VAL A 591 101.00 39.93 19.62
C VAL A 591 100.20 41.15 20.06
N LYS A 592 99.49 41.77 19.12
CA LYS A 592 98.63 42.94 19.41
C LYS A 592 97.60 42.63 20.50
N GLY A 593 97.73 43.28 21.66
CA GLY A 593 96.81 43.16 22.80
C GLY A 593 97.10 42.02 23.78
N LYS A 594 98.24 41.32 23.65
CA LYS A 594 98.73 40.31 24.62
C LYS A 594 100.23 40.50 24.86
N SER A 595 100.77 39.87 25.92
CA SER A 595 102.23 39.71 26.08
C SER A 595 102.80 38.86 24.94
N ASP A 596 104.11 38.93 24.72
CA ASP A 596 104.78 38.11 23.70
C ASP A 596 104.42 36.63 23.90
N ILE A 597 104.05 35.96 22.79
CA ILE A 597 103.65 34.56 22.80
C ILE A 597 104.73 33.74 22.12
N ILE A 598 105.14 32.64 22.76
CA ILE A 598 106.04 31.66 22.16
C ILE A 598 105.26 30.87 21.10
N MET A 599 105.77 30.87 19.88
CA MET A 599 105.17 30.19 18.73
C MET A 599 106.12 29.17 18.11
N TYR A 600 105.54 28.16 17.47
CA TYR A 600 106.25 27.14 16.70
C TYR A 600 105.60 26.99 15.33
N PHE A 601 106.40 26.76 14.29
CA PHE A 601 105.88 26.14 13.08
C PHE A 601 105.91 24.63 13.24
N VAL A 602 104.87 23.96 12.74
CA VAL A 602 104.79 22.50 12.69
C VAL A 602 104.72 22.02 11.24
N GLU A 603 105.47 20.97 10.94
CA GLU A 603 105.55 20.32 9.63
C GLU A 603 105.46 18.80 9.80
N ALA A 604 104.92 18.13 8.78
CA ALA A 604 104.99 16.67 8.68
C ALA A 604 106.38 16.25 8.16
N VAL A 605 106.96 15.22 8.76
CA VAL A 605 108.27 14.64 8.39
C VAL A 605 108.12 13.52 7.37
#